data_AF-A0A959QK71-F1
#
_entry.id   AF-A0A959QK71-F1
#
_cell.length_a   1.000
_cell.length_b   1.000
_cell.length_c   1.000
_cell.angle_alpha   90.00
_cell.angle_beta   90.00
_cell.angle_gamma   90.00
#
_symmetry.space_group_name_H-M   'P 1'
#
loop_
_entity.id
_entity.type
_entity.pdbx_description
1 polymer ?
#
loop_
_entity_poly.entity_id
_entity_poly.type
_entity_poly.pdbx_seq_one_letter_code
_entity_poly.pdbx_strand_id
1 'polypeptide(L)'
;MSITSMKIILALLILNTSSGLRAQDKTSKCAAAFIDNQILVDEYTTEGQCIIDHDARGIFAIQTVQITADQCQPTGKIKFYIAIRKSKTNTLLLYTDEPLTEVPIESILSKCHHGDSLLVIVTDNHIALPHHEILIQYAQ
;
A
#
# COMPACT_ATOMS: atom_id res chain seq x y z
N MET A 1 -62.49 11.08 -23.89
CA MET A 1 -61.37 10.28 -23.35
C MET A 1 -60.22 10.38 -24.33
N SER A 2 -59.25 11.26 -24.06
CA SER A 2 -58.24 11.69 -25.03
C SER A 2 -57.00 10.80 -24.97
N ILE A 3 -56.67 10.14 -26.09
CA ILE A 3 -55.59 9.16 -26.25
C ILE A 3 -54.19 9.80 -26.03
N THR A 4 -54.10 11.13 -26.08
CA THR A 4 -52.85 11.89 -25.85
C THR A 4 -52.47 12.01 -24.37
N SER A 5 -53.43 12.00 -23.44
CA SER A 5 -53.14 12.13 -22.00
C SER A 5 -52.62 10.82 -21.37
N MET A 6 -52.92 9.67 -21.98
CA MET A 6 -52.53 8.34 -21.48
C MET A 6 -51.07 7.97 -21.84
N LYS A 7 -50.51 8.58 -22.89
CA LYS A 7 -49.12 8.37 -23.31
C LYS A 7 -48.11 9.13 -22.45
N ILE A 8 -48.51 10.28 -21.90
CA ILE A 8 -47.64 11.14 -21.07
C ILE A 8 -47.42 10.50 -19.69
N ILE A 9 -48.45 9.85 -19.14
CA ILE A 9 -48.35 9.18 -17.82
C ILE A 9 -47.46 7.92 -17.91
N LEU A 10 -47.47 7.21 -19.04
CA LEU A 10 -46.65 6.01 -19.23
C LEU A 10 -45.15 6.33 -19.42
N ALA A 11 -44.81 7.50 -19.98
CA ALA A 11 -43.41 7.91 -20.16
C ALA A 11 -42.72 8.34 -18.85
N LEU A 12 -43.48 8.72 -17.82
CA LEU A 12 -42.95 9.13 -16.52
C LEU A 12 -42.62 7.96 -15.57
N LEU A 13 -43.08 6.73 -15.87
CA LEU A 13 -42.84 5.58 -15.00
C LEU A 13 -41.48 4.87 -15.26
N ILE A 14 -40.79 5.19 -16.36
CA ILE A 14 -39.57 4.46 -16.79
C ILE A 14 -38.27 5.10 -16.26
N LEU A 15 -38.32 6.31 -15.69
CA LEU A 15 -37.11 7.02 -15.20
C LEU A 15 -36.77 6.78 -13.73
N ASN A 16 -37.51 5.94 -13.00
CA ASN A 16 -37.26 5.67 -11.58
C ASN A 16 -36.44 4.39 -11.29
N THR A 17 -35.71 3.85 -12.26
CA THR A 17 -34.58 2.96 -11.92
C THR A 17 -33.36 3.80 -11.58
N SER A 18 -33.49 4.58 -10.50
CA SER A 18 -32.39 5.29 -9.87
C SER A 18 -31.34 4.27 -9.43
N SER A 19 -30.25 4.26 -10.18
CA SER A 19 -28.88 4.13 -9.69
C SER A 19 -28.71 3.36 -8.38
N GLY A 20 -28.75 2.03 -8.47
CA GLY A 20 -27.95 1.19 -7.58
C GLY A 20 -26.47 1.40 -7.89
N LEU A 21 -25.97 2.62 -7.73
CA LEU A 21 -24.55 2.86 -7.54
C LEU A 21 -24.22 2.20 -6.20
N ARG A 22 -23.86 0.92 -6.26
CA ARG A 22 -23.02 0.34 -5.23
C ARG A 22 -21.71 1.13 -5.31
N ALA A 23 -21.66 2.22 -4.55
CA ALA A 23 -20.42 2.86 -4.17
C ALA A 23 -19.49 1.73 -3.73
N GLN A 24 -18.33 1.67 -4.37
CA GLN A 24 -17.44 0.53 -4.36
C GLN A 24 -17.16 0.11 -2.90
N ASP A 25 -17.56 -1.11 -2.52
CA ASP A 25 -16.99 -1.78 -1.34
C ASP A 25 -15.54 -2.16 -1.68
N LYS A 26 -14.68 -1.15 -1.81
CA LYS A 26 -13.23 -1.30 -1.80
C LYS A 26 -12.73 -0.63 -0.54
N THR A 27 -13.16 -1.16 0.61
CA THR A 27 -12.50 -0.90 1.89
C THR A 27 -11.16 -1.62 1.88
N SER A 28 -10.21 -1.11 1.10
CA SER A 28 -8.84 -1.59 1.16
C SER A 28 -8.29 -1.24 2.53
N LYS A 29 -7.80 -2.24 3.27
CA LYS A 29 -7.09 -1.99 4.53
C LYS A 29 -5.75 -1.33 4.20
N CYS A 30 -5.46 -0.19 4.80
CA CYS A 30 -4.17 0.46 4.63
C CYS A 30 -3.09 -0.31 5.39
N ALA A 31 -1.89 -0.35 4.83
CA ALA A 31 -0.69 -0.87 5.46
C ALA A 31 0.46 0.14 5.34
N ALA A 32 1.46 -0.05 6.19
CA ALA A 32 2.72 0.70 6.18
C ALA A 32 3.90 -0.21 6.54
N ALA A 33 5.10 0.25 6.18
CA ALA A 33 6.34 -0.40 6.55
C ALA A 33 6.80 0.08 7.94
N PHE A 34 7.36 -0.86 8.71
CA PHE A 34 7.85 -0.61 10.06
C PHE A 34 9.23 -1.24 10.27
N ILE A 35 10.06 -0.59 11.08
CA ILE A 35 11.27 -1.18 11.69
C ILE A 35 11.09 -1.10 13.20
N ASP A 36 11.14 -2.24 13.89
CA ASP A 36 10.94 -2.32 15.35
C ASP A 36 9.68 -1.58 15.84
N ASN A 37 8.57 -1.77 15.13
CA ASN A 37 7.28 -1.12 15.36
C ASN A 37 7.26 0.42 15.22
N GLN A 38 8.33 1.03 14.74
CA GLN A 38 8.34 2.43 14.32
C GLN A 38 7.98 2.51 12.84
N ILE A 39 7.03 3.38 12.51
CA ILE A 39 6.61 3.58 11.12
C ILE A 39 7.75 4.21 10.33
N LEU A 40 7.98 3.73 9.11
CA LEU A 40 9.10 4.15 8.28
C LEU A 40 8.80 5.42 7.45
N VAL A 41 7.54 5.67 7.14
CA VAL A 41 7.16 6.85 6.35
C VAL A 41 7.24 8.10 7.22
N ASP A 42 7.87 9.15 6.69
CA ASP A 42 7.98 10.46 7.32
C ASP A 42 6.61 11.16 7.46
N GLU A 43 5.79 11.08 6.42
CA GLU A 43 4.46 11.64 6.34
C GLU A 43 3.56 10.75 5.49
N TYR A 44 2.32 10.49 5.94
CA TYR A 44 1.36 9.70 5.18
C TYR A 44 0.67 10.56 4.09
N THR A 45 1.45 11.10 3.15
CA THR A 45 1.00 11.92 2.01
C THR A 45 1.49 11.31 0.70
N THR A 46 1.04 11.85 -0.45
CA THR A 46 1.54 11.41 -1.77
C THR A 46 3.01 11.76 -2.01
N GLU A 47 3.58 12.65 -1.20
CA GLU A 47 4.97 13.12 -1.30
C GLU A 47 5.88 12.47 -0.25
N GLY A 48 5.29 11.77 0.73
CA GLY A 48 6.01 11.09 1.81
C GLY A 48 7.04 10.10 1.29
N GLN A 49 8.24 10.17 1.86
CA GLN A 49 9.38 9.35 1.48
C GLN A 49 9.58 8.24 2.51
N CYS A 50 9.76 7.02 2.02
CA CYS A 50 10.27 5.92 2.83
C CYS A 50 11.76 5.77 2.53
N ILE A 51 12.60 6.12 3.50
CA ILE A 51 14.05 6.00 3.40
C ILE A 51 14.55 5.09 4.53
N ILE A 52 15.44 4.15 4.19
CA ILE A 52 16.15 3.33 5.16
C ILE A 52 17.64 3.62 5.02
N ASP A 53 18.29 3.92 6.14
CA ASP A 53 19.75 3.96 6.21
C ASP A 53 20.33 2.56 6.04
N HIS A 54 21.42 2.43 5.28
CA HIS A 54 22.04 1.16 4.94
C HIS A 54 22.61 0.41 6.15
N ASP A 55 22.89 1.12 7.24
CA ASP A 55 23.33 0.57 8.51
C ASP A 55 22.20 0.39 9.53
N ALA A 56 20.95 0.65 9.13
CA ALA A 56 19.77 0.39 9.95
C ALA A 56 19.73 -1.09 10.39
N ARG A 57 19.21 -1.29 11.59
CA ARG A 57 19.05 -2.60 12.22
C ARG A 57 17.65 -2.73 12.80
N GLY A 58 17.21 -3.96 12.96
CA GLY A 58 15.93 -4.27 13.59
C GLY A 58 15.05 -5.12 12.70
N ILE A 59 13.82 -5.32 13.15
CA ILE A 59 12.85 -6.18 12.47
C ILE A 59 12.01 -5.34 11.53
N PHE A 60 12.21 -5.57 10.23
CA PHE A 60 11.36 -5.03 9.18
C PHE A 60 10.08 -5.84 9.06
N ALA A 61 8.94 -5.17 9.08
CA ALA A 61 7.64 -5.78 8.89
C ALA A 61 6.66 -4.83 8.19
N ILE A 62 5.68 -5.41 7.50
CA ILE A 62 4.54 -4.66 6.97
C ILE A 62 3.35 -4.90 7.88
N GLN A 63 2.71 -3.81 8.32
CA GLN A 63 1.57 -3.90 9.22
C GLN A 63 0.39 -3.12 8.66
N THR A 64 -0.79 -3.69 8.78
CA THR A 64 -2.05 -2.96 8.62
C THR A 64 -2.14 -1.86 9.66
N VAL A 65 -2.66 -0.71 9.27
CA VAL A 65 -2.73 0.47 10.12
C VAL A 65 -4.16 0.98 10.25
N GLN A 66 -4.48 1.47 11.44
CA GLN A 66 -5.63 2.31 11.67
C GLN A 66 -5.16 3.76 11.71
N ILE A 67 -5.60 4.54 10.73
CA ILE A 67 -5.30 5.97 10.65
C ILE A 67 -6.43 6.71 11.36
N THR A 68 -6.10 7.43 12.43
CA THR A 68 -6.98 8.40 13.07
C THR A 68 -6.48 9.81 12.76
N ALA A 69 -7.21 10.85 13.21
CA ALA A 69 -6.80 12.24 13.00
C ALA A 69 -5.40 12.55 13.55
N ASP A 70 -4.98 11.82 14.60
CA ASP A 70 -3.79 12.16 15.36
C ASP A 70 -2.70 11.08 15.29
N GLN A 71 -3.02 9.85 14.86
CA GLN A 71 -2.10 8.72 14.97
C GLN A 71 -2.28 7.67 13.86
N CYS A 72 -1.17 7.04 13.48
CA CYS A 72 -1.13 5.83 12.67
C CYS A 72 -0.76 4.65 13.58
N GLN A 73 -1.75 3.82 13.94
CA GLN A 73 -1.55 2.71 14.87
C GLN A 73 -1.46 1.36 14.12
N PRO A 74 -0.42 0.54 14.36
CA PRO A 74 -0.35 -0.80 13.79
C PRO A 74 -1.43 -1.72 14.40
N THR A 75 -2.11 -2.47 13.55
CA THR A 75 -3.22 -3.37 13.93
C THR A 75 -2.91 -4.85 13.68
N GLY A 76 -1.94 -5.15 12.83
CA GLY A 76 -1.50 -6.53 12.59
C GLY A 76 -0.50 -6.65 11.45
N LYS A 77 0.47 -7.57 11.60
CA LYS A 77 1.45 -7.92 10.57
C LYS A 77 0.79 -8.67 9.42
N ILE A 78 1.30 -8.47 8.20
CA ILE A 78 0.82 -9.14 6.99
C ILE A 78 1.95 -9.83 6.25
N LYS A 79 1.60 -10.73 5.33
CA LYS A 79 2.56 -11.41 4.47
C LYS A 79 2.95 -10.55 3.27
N PHE A 80 4.23 -10.56 2.92
CA PHE A 80 4.77 -9.80 1.80
C PHE A 80 5.98 -10.49 1.18
N TYR A 81 6.26 -10.18 -0.08
CA TYR A 81 7.52 -10.45 -0.73
C TYR A 81 8.37 -9.18 -0.79
N ILE A 82 9.66 -9.38 -1.02
CA ILE A 82 10.63 -8.31 -1.17
C ILE A 82 11.36 -8.50 -2.49
N ALA A 83 11.44 -7.42 -3.26
CA ALA A 83 12.36 -7.29 -4.38
C ALA A 83 13.30 -6.11 -4.16
N ILE A 84 14.48 -6.16 -4.76
CA ILE A 84 15.47 -5.08 -4.76
C ILE A 84 15.57 -4.55 -6.18
N ARG A 85 15.30 -3.27 -6.35
CA ARG A 85 15.57 -2.54 -7.58
C ARG A 85 16.96 -1.94 -7.51
N LYS A 86 17.85 -2.39 -8.40
CA LYS A 86 19.21 -1.87 -8.50
C LYS A 86 19.21 -0.49 -9.14
N SER A 87 19.72 0.52 -8.44
CA SER A 87 19.78 1.91 -8.93
C SER A 87 20.57 2.05 -10.23
N LYS A 88 21.70 1.34 -10.30
CA LYS A 88 22.63 1.40 -11.42
C LYS A 88 22.07 0.82 -12.72
N THR A 89 21.25 -0.23 -12.63
CA THR A 89 20.83 -1.01 -13.80
C THR A 89 19.31 -1.06 -14.01
N ASN A 90 18.52 -0.55 -13.06
CA ASN A 90 17.07 -0.73 -12.98
C ASN A 90 16.61 -2.20 -12.98
N THR A 91 17.51 -3.15 -12.70
CA THR A 91 17.15 -4.56 -12.60
C THR A 91 16.39 -4.81 -11.31
N LEU A 92 15.29 -5.56 -11.40
CA LEU A 92 14.57 -6.08 -10.24
C LEU A 92 15.10 -7.47 -9.91
N LEU A 93 15.53 -7.66 -8.66
CA LEU A 93 15.92 -8.93 -8.10
C LEU A 93 14.91 -9.30 -7.02
N LEU A 94 14.19 -10.41 -7.20
CA LEU A 94 13.36 -10.96 -6.13
C LEU A 94 14.29 -11.47 -5.02
N TYR A 95 14.17 -10.91 -3.81
CA TYR A 95 14.98 -11.29 -2.65
C TYR A 95 14.39 -12.48 -1.91
N THR A 96 13.06 -12.58 -1.86
CA THR A 96 12.33 -13.64 -1.16
C THR A 96 11.69 -14.63 -2.13
N ASP A 97 12.00 -15.92 -1.99
CA ASP A 97 11.32 -16.98 -2.74
C ASP A 97 9.93 -17.30 -2.18
N GLU A 98 9.71 -17.05 -0.88
CA GLU A 98 8.45 -17.26 -0.15
C GLU A 98 8.03 -16.00 0.59
N PRO A 99 6.71 -15.80 0.84
CA PRO A 99 6.24 -14.59 1.49
C PRO A 99 6.60 -14.61 2.98
N LEU A 100 7.16 -13.50 3.45
CA LEU A 100 7.58 -13.28 4.84
C LEU A 100 6.53 -12.49 5.61
N THR A 101 6.54 -12.62 6.93
CA THR A 101 5.77 -11.75 7.84
C THR A 101 6.66 -10.68 8.49
N GLU A 102 7.95 -10.98 8.64
CA GLU A 102 8.96 -10.10 9.19
C GLU A 102 10.35 -10.62 8.80
N VAL A 103 11.35 -9.75 8.88
CA VAL A 103 12.73 -10.08 8.50
C VAL A 103 13.71 -9.10 9.14
N PRO A 104 14.91 -9.54 9.58
CA PRO A 104 15.95 -8.61 10.01
C PRO A 104 16.37 -7.71 8.85
N ILE A 105 16.25 -6.39 8.99
CA ILE A 105 16.48 -5.46 7.87
C ILE A 105 17.93 -5.54 7.37
N GLU A 106 18.89 -5.79 8.25
CA GLU A 106 20.30 -5.96 7.90
C GLU A 106 20.56 -7.11 6.90
N SER A 107 19.71 -8.15 6.91
CA SER A 107 19.83 -9.28 5.99
C SER A 107 19.50 -8.87 4.54
N ILE A 108 18.58 -7.92 4.38
CA ILE A 108 18.22 -7.32 3.10
C ILE A 108 19.30 -6.30 2.71
N LEU A 109 19.65 -5.39 3.63
CA LEU A 109 20.59 -4.30 3.36
C LEU A 109 21.97 -4.81 2.96
N SER A 110 22.38 -5.99 3.42
CA SER A 110 23.61 -6.67 2.97
C SER A 110 23.68 -6.91 1.45
N LYS A 111 22.54 -6.87 0.74
CA LYS A 111 22.44 -7.03 -0.73
C LYS A 111 22.19 -5.70 -1.45
N CYS A 112 21.87 -4.65 -0.70
CA CYS A 112 21.58 -3.32 -1.21
C CYS A 112 22.84 -2.45 -1.24
N HIS A 113 22.82 -1.44 -2.09
CA HIS A 113 23.79 -0.35 -2.15
C HIS A 113 23.03 0.98 -2.07
N HIS A 114 23.75 2.07 -1.80
CA HIS A 114 23.18 3.40 -1.86
C HIS A 114 22.42 3.64 -3.18
N GLY A 115 21.20 4.18 -3.05
CA GLY A 115 20.29 4.50 -4.14
C GLY A 115 19.43 3.33 -4.62
N ASP A 116 19.74 2.08 -4.24
CA ASP A 116 18.83 0.95 -4.51
C ASP A 116 17.47 1.18 -3.83
N SER A 117 16.44 0.49 -4.31
CA SER A 117 15.12 0.56 -3.69
C SER A 117 14.62 -0.83 -3.29
N LEU A 118 14.01 -0.91 -2.13
CA LEU A 118 13.27 -2.08 -1.68
C LEU A 118 11.83 -1.96 -2.18
N LEU A 119 11.38 -2.92 -2.98
CA LEU A 119 9.99 -3.03 -3.40
C LEU A 119 9.30 -4.09 -2.55
N VAL A 120 8.29 -3.65 -1.82
CA VAL A 120 7.44 -4.50 -0.99
C VAL A 120 6.22 -4.90 -1.80
N ILE A 121 5.95 -6.20 -1.85
CA ILE A 121 4.82 -6.75 -2.61
C ILE A 121 3.90 -7.48 -1.64
N VAL A 122 2.74 -6.90 -1.36
CA VAL A 122 1.74 -7.53 -0.48
C VAL A 122 1.06 -8.71 -1.17
N THR A 123 0.71 -9.74 -0.40
CA THR A 123 0.04 -10.94 -0.96
C THR A 123 -1.48 -10.82 -1.05
N ASP A 124 -2.08 -9.88 -0.32
CA ASP A 124 -3.53 -9.67 -0.26
C ASP A 124 -3.94 -8.46 -1.11
N ASN A 125 -4.82 -8.68 -2.09
CA ASN A 125 -5.30 -7.65 -3.01
C ASN A 125 -6.34 -6.70 -2.39
N HIS A 126 -6.77 -6.94 -1.15
CA HIS A 126 -7.57 -6.01 -0.36
C HIS A 126 -6.71 -5.06 0.49
N ILE A 127 -5.39 -5.14 0.39
CA ILE A 127 -4.48 -4.29 1.15
C ILE A 127 -3.89 -3.23 0.23
N ALA A 128 -3.96 -1.97 0.67
CA ALA A 128 -3.27 -0.86 0.03
C ALA A 128 -1.98 -0.56 0.80
N LEU A 129 -0.84 -0.60 0.09
CA LEU A 129 0.46 -0.16 0.59
C LEU A 129 0.96 0.98 -0.29
N PRO A 130 0.65 2.25 0.03
CA PRO A 130 1.00 3.39 -0.82
C PRO A 130 2.51 3.51 -1.04
N HIS A 131 3.29 3.47 0.05
CA HIS A 131 4.75 3.58 0.04
C HIS A 131 5.42 2.21 -0.06
N HIS A 132 5.14 1.52 -1.17
CA HIS A 132 5.66 0.17 -1.44
C HIS A 132 7.11 0.14 -1.93
N GLU A 133 7.62 1.27 -2.46
CA GLU A 133 9.02 1.44 -2.86
C GLU A 133 9.73 2.28 -1.79
N ILE A 134 10.82 1.74 -1.25
CA ILE A 134 11.57 2.32 -0.13
C ILE A 134 13.01 2.53 -0.58
N LEU A 135 13.52 3.75 -0.46
CA LEU A 135 14.86 4.12 -0.91
C LEU A 135 15.92 3.75 0.13
N ILE A 136 17.04 3.17 -0.32
CA ILE A 136 18.19 2.88 0.53
C ILE A 136 19.22 4.00 0.41
N GLN A 137 19.61 4.61 1.53
CA GLN A 137 20.62 5.67 1.58
C GLN A 137 21.72 5.33 2.59
N TYR A 138 22.83 6.05 2.55
CA TYR A 138 23.86 6.00 3.59
C TYR A 138 23.59 7.16 4.53
N ALA A 139 23.72 6.93 5.84
CA ALA A 139 23.64 7.97 6.84
C ALA A 139 24.61 9.12 6.48
N GLN A 140 24.11 10.35 6.53
CA GLN A 140 24.90 11.57 6.25
C GLN A 140 25.72 12.01 7.45
#